data_AF-A0AAP8G990-F1
#
_entry.id   AF-A0AAP8G990-F1
#
_cell.length_a   1.000
_cell.length_b   1.000
_cell.length_c   1.000
_cell.angle_alpha   90.00
_cell.angle_beta   90.00
_cell.angle_gamma   90.00
#
_symmetry.space_group_name_H-M   'P 1'
#
loop_
_entity.id
_entity.type
_entity.pdbx_description
1 polymer ?
#
loop_
_entity_poly.entity_id
_entity_poly.type
_entity_poly.pdbx_seq_one_letter_code
_entity_poly.pdbx_strand_id
1 'polypeptide(L)'
;MKMLIAAALCCLPLLVQAEEKLPRDVVQFIDHAQMCEHFAGEWDDNDKARQREITQAVAAFCGQAQRQWKRLSAKYAGQPKLEKVIADNANDAVRSFRK
;
A
#
# COMPACT_ATOMS: atom_id res chain seq x y z
N MET A 1 -41.59 41.05 23.78
CA MET A 1 -41.77 39.59 23.60
C MET A 1 -40.38 38.95 23.59
N LYS A 2 -40.18 37.92 24.41
CA LYS A 2 -38.92 37.17 24.55
C LYS A 2 -38.67 36.36 23.27
N MET A 3 -37.49 36.47 22.69
CA MET A 3 -36.88 35.37 21.92
C MET A 3 -35.44 35.21 22.39
N LEU A 4 -35.26 34.27 23.31
CA LEU A 4 -33.95 33.76 23.70
C LEU A 4 -33.54 32.77 22.60
N ILE A 5 -32.69 33.20 21.66
CA ILE A 5 -32.00 32.27 20.77
C ILE A 5 -30.76 31.81 21.53
N ALA A 6 -30.86 30.63 22.13
CA ALA A 6 -29.74 29.95 22.73
C ALA A 6 -28.72 29.59 21.64
N ALA A 7 -27.67 30.40 21.52
CA ALA A 7 -26.50 30.09 20.71
C ALA A 7 -25.66 29.01 21.41
N ALA A 8 -26.17 27.78 21.44
CA ALA A 8 -25.38 26.59 21.74
C ALA A 8 -24.73 26.13 20.42
N LEU A 9 -23.77 26.90 19.92
CA LEU A 9 -22.91 26.42 18.82
C LEU A 9 -21.99 25.35 19.41
N CYS A 10 -22.25 24.11 19.00
CA CYS A 10 -21.52 22.91 19.35
C CYS A 10 -20.00 23.10 19.23
N CYS A 11 -19.30 23.12 20.37
CA CYS A 11 -17.90 22.72 20.42
C CYS A 11 -17.83 21.22 20.10
N LEU A 12 -17.88 20.84 18.83
CA LEU A 12 -17.42 19.52 18.42
C LEU A 12 -15.90 19.50 18.65
N PRO A 13 -15.37 18.63 19.52
CA PRO A 13 -13.94 18.42 19.54
C PRO A 13 -13.54 17.88 18.17
N LEU A 14 -12.73 18.65 17.44
CA LEU A 14 -11.97 18.14 16.31
C LEU A 14 -11.08 17.04 16.87
N LEU A 15 -11.54 15.79 16.77
CA LEU A 15 -10.68 14.63 16.96
C LEU A 15 -9.70 14.65 15.79
N VAL A 16 -8.57 15.33 15.99
CA VAL A 16 -7.39 15.16 15.17
C VAL A 16 -6.98 13.70 15.34
N GLN A 17 -7.36 12.87 14.37
CA GLN A 17 -6.81 11.53 14.29
C GLN A 17 -5.33 11.69 13.94
N ALA A 18 -4.47 11.40 14.92
CA ALA A 18 -3.05 11.27 14.67
C ALA A 18 -2.86 10.10 13.72
N GLU A 19 -2.69 10.39 12.43
CA GLU A 19 -2.33 9.39 11.44
C GLU A 19 -0.93 8.88 11.82
N GLU A 20 -0.88 7.66 12.36
CA GLU A 20 0.34 7.03 12.82
C GLU A 20 1.19 6.76 11.57
N LYS A 21 2.23 7.57 11.35
CA LYS A 21 3.07 7.48 10.14
C LYS A 21 3.66 6.06 10.05
N LEU A 22 3.43 5.41 8.92
CA LEU A 22 3.96 4.08 8.67
C LEU A 22 5.50 4.08 8.69
N PRO A 23 6.13 2.97 9.14
CA PRO A 23 7.57 2.80 9.02
C PRO A 23 8.01 2.93 7.56
N ARG A 24 9.16 3.59 7.31
CA ARG A 24 9.69 3.84 5.96
C ARG A 24 9.81 2.56 5.12
N ASP A 25 10.15 1.43 5.73
CA ASP A 25 10.28 0.17 5.02
C ASP A 25 8.95 -0.47 4.63
N VAL A 26 7.87 -0.18 5.37
CA VAL A 26 6.50 -0.54 4.99
C VAL A 26 6.04 0.34 3.82
N VAL A 27 6.32 1.65 3.86
CA VAL A 27 6.01 2.56 2.74
C VAL A 27 6.71 2.11 1.46
N GLN A 28 8.01 1.82 1.50
CA GLN A 28 8.75 1.33 0.32
C GLN A 28 8.21 -0.01 -0.21
N PHE A 29 7.70 -0.88 0.67
CA PHE A 29 7.06 -2.11 0.24
C PHE A 29 5.76 -1.84 -0.51
N ILE A 30 4.93 -0.93 0.01
CA ILE A 30 3.67 -0.52 -0.63
C ILE A 30 3.96 0.05 -2.03
N ASP A 31 4.95 0.94 -2.14
CA ASP A 31 5.33 1.54 -3.43
C ASP A 31 5.73 0.47 -4.45
N HIS A 32 6.60 -0.48 -4.08
CA HIS A 32 7.00 -1.56 -4.98
C HIS A 32 5.86 -2.54 -5.29
N ALA A 33 4.96 -2.80 -4.34
CA ALA A 33 3.81 -3.67 -4.57
C ALA A 33 2.83 -3.05 -5.57
N GLN A 34 2.58 -1.74 -5.47
CA GLN A 34 1.75 -1.00 -6.43
C GLN A 34 2.38 -0.98 -7.82
N MET A 35 3.68 -0.72 -7.92
CA MET A 35 4.36 -0.77 -9.22
C MET A 35 4.36 -2.17 -9.82
N CYS A 36 4.53 -3.20 -8.98
CA CYS A 36 4.43 -4.60 -9.40
C CYS A 36 3.07 -4.89 -10.04
N GLU A 37 1.97 -4.54 -9.36
CA GLU A 37 0.61 -4.76 -9.86
C GLU A 37 0.32 -3.94 -11.12
N HIS A 38 0.76 -2.70 -11.16
CA HIS A 38 0.64 -1.85 -12.35
C HIS A 38 1.26 -2.53 -13.58
N PHE A 39 2.54 -2.91 -13.53
CA PHE A 39 3.20 -3.52 -14.68
C PHE A 39 2.71 -4.95 -14.97
N ALA A 40 2.38 -5.73 -13.94
CA ALA A 40 1.84 -7.09 -14.15
C ALA A 40 0.48 -7.06 -14.87
N GLY A 41 -0.29 -5.99 -14.69
CA GLY A 41 -1.57 -5.78 -15.37
C GLY A 41 -1.46 -5.24 -16.81
N GLU A 42 -0.29 -4.77 -17.25
CA GLU A 42 -0.10 -4.13 -18.56
C GLU A 42 0.23 -5.10 -19.71
N TRP A 43 0.17 -6.42 -19.50
CA TRP A 43 0.59 -7.37 -20.52
C TRP A 43 -0.25 -7.27 -21.83
N ASP A 44 0.40 -6.91 -22.93
CA ASP A 44 -0.16 -6.86 -24.28
C ASP A 44 0.72 -7.68 -25.25
N ASP A 45 0.11 -8.61 -26.00
CA ASP A 45 0.77 -9.51 -26.95
C ASP A 45 1.16 -8.85 -28.28
N ASN A 46 0.68 -7.63 -28.55
CA ASN A 46 0.87 -6.95 -29.83
C ASN A 46 2.08 -6.01 -29.87
N ASP A 47 2.66 -5.65 -28.71
CA ASP A 47 3.82 -4.75 -28.61
C ASP A 47 5.02 -5.43 -27.93
N LYS A 48 5.83 -6.11 -28.75
CA LYS A 48 7.02 -6.84 -28.27
C LYS A 48 8.10 -5.95 -27.65
N ALA A 49 8.17 -4.67 -28.04
CA ALA A 49 9.15 -3.75 -27.46
C ALA A 49 8.72 -3.39 -26.04
N ARG A 50 7.46 -2.98 -25.87
CA ARG A 50 6.86 -2.71 -24.57
C ARG A 50 6.84 -3.94 -23.66
N GLN A 51 6.64 -5.14 -24.19
CA GLN A 51 6.72 -6.38 -23.41
C GLN A 51 8.06 -6.58 -22.70
N ARG A 52 9.18 -6.24 -23.35
CA ARG A 52 10.50 -6.37 -22.72
C ARG A 52 10.65 -5.41 -21.55
N GLU A 53 10.15 -4.19 -21.70
CA GLU A 53 10.15 -3.19 -20.63
C GLU A 53 9.28 -3.63 -19.46
N ILE A 54 8.06 -4.09 -19.74
CA ILE A 54 7.12 -4.61 -18.74
C ILE A 54 7.74 -5.80 -18.01
N THR A 55 8.34 -6.75 -18.73
CA THR A 55 8.96 -7.94 -18.12
C THR A 55 10.08 -7.56 -17.16
N GLN A 56 10.94 -6.61 -17.54
CA GLN A 56 12.02 -6.11 -16.69
C GLN A 56 11.46 -5.36 -15.47
N ALA A 57 10.44 -4.54 -15.66
CA ALA A 57 9.79 -3.80 -14.59
C ALA A 57 9.10 -4.73 -13.58
N VAL A 58 8.33 -5.72 -14.07
CA VAL A 58 7.73 -6.79 -13.24
C VAL A 58 8.82 -7.51 -12.45
N ALA A 59 9.90 -7.95 -13.09
CA ALA A 59 10.99 -8.64 -12.40
C ALA A 59 11.66 -7.77 -11.31
N ALA A 60 11.82 -6.47 -11.57
CA ALA A 60 12.39 -5.52 -10.62
C ALA A 60 11.44 -5.28 -9.43
N PHE A 61 10.22 -4.81 -9.69
CA PHE A 61 9.28 -4.37 -8.65
C PHE A 61 8.66 -5.55 -7.91
N CYS A 62 8.14 -6.56 -8.61
CA CYS A 62 7.57 -7.74 -7.95
C CYS A 62 8.63 -8.54 -7.20
N GLY A 63 9.85 -8.64 -7.76
CA GLY A 63 10.97 -9.28 -7.08
C GLY A 63 11.37 -8.55 -5.79
N GLN A 64 11.43 -7.21 -5.81
CA GLN A 64 11.71 -6.42 -4.62
C GLN A 64 10.58 -6.49 -3.58
N ALA A 65 9.33 -6.28 -4.03
CA ALA A 65 8.14 -6.34 -3.18
C ALA A 65 8.00 -7.71 -2.51
N GLN A 66 8.25 -8.81 -3.21
CA GLN A 66 8.16 -10.16 -2.62
C GLN A 66 9.24 -10.40 -1.55
N ARG A 67 10.47 -9.91 -1.77
CA ARG A 67 11.53 -9.99 -0.74
C ARG A 67 11.20 -9.12 0.47
N GLN A 68 10.70 -7.91 0.23
CA GLN A 68 10.24 -7.02 1.29
C GLN A 68 9.10 -7.64 2.08
N TRP A 69 8.06 -8.16 1.42
CA TRP A 69 6.93 -8.84 2.06
C TRP A 69 7.40 -9.92 3.03
N LYS A 70 8.23 -10.87 2.58
CA LYS A 70 8.79 -11.94 3.42
C LYS A 70 9.54 -11.39 4.64
N ARG A 71 10.38 -10.38 4.44
CA ARG A 71 11.15 -9.74 5.53
C ARG A 71 10.25 -8.99 6.50
N LEU A 72 9.27 -8.23 5.99
CA LEU A 72 8.39 -7.39 6.80
C LEU A 72 7.39 -8.23 7.59
N SER A 73 6.86 -9.30 7.01
CA SER A 73 6.01 -10.27 7.73
C SER A 73 6.74 -10.89 8.92
N ALA A 74 8.04 -11.15 8.81
CA ALA A 74 8.84 -11.59 9.95
C ALA A 74 9.15 -10.45 10.94
N LYS A 75 9.54 -9.28 10.44
CA LYS A 75 9.97 -8.13 11.26
C LYS A 75 8.84 -7.58 12.14
N TYR A 76 7.63 -7.51 11.61
CA TYR A 76 6.46 -6.91 12.27
C TYR A 76 5.48 -7.96 12.81
N ALA A 77 5.92 -9.22 12.94
CA ALA A 77 5.11 -10.27 13.55
C ALA A 77 4.66 -9.87 14.96
N GLY A 78 3.37 -10.08 15.26
CA GLY A 78 2.76 -9.68 16.53
C GLY A 78 2.40 -8.19 16.64
N GLN A 79 2.47 -7.44 15.53
CA GLN A 79 2.03 -6.04 15.46
C GLN A 79 0.81 -5.92 14.53
N PRO A 80 -0.44 -6.12 15.04
CA PRO A 80 -1.62 -6.34 14.21
C PRO A 80 -1.89 -5.24 13.17
N LYS A 81 -1.62 -3.97 13.52
CA LYS A 81 -1.77 -2.83 12.60
C LYS A 81 -0.86 -2.97 11.38
N LEU A 82 0.42 -3.28 11.61
CA LEU A 82 1.40 -3.39 10.52
C LEU A 82 1.23 -4.69 9.76
N GLU A 83 0.91 -5.78 10.43
CA GLU A 83 0.56 -7.04 9.76
C GLU A 83 -0.61 -6.86 8.80
N LYS A 84 -1.66 -6.15 9.23
CA LYS A 84 -2.79 -5.81 8.38
C LYS A 84 -2.35 -4.97 7.17
N VAL A 85 -1.60 -3.90 7.39
CA VAL A 85 -1.11 -3.04 6.30
C VAL A 85 -0.24 -3.84 5.31
N ILE A 86 0.66 -4.70 5.81
CA ILE A 86 1.51 -5.55 4.96
C ILE A 86 0.67 -6.58 4.20
N ALA A 87 -0.32 -7.19 4.85
CA ALA A 87 -1.19 -8.18 4.22
C ALA A 87 -2.08 -7.57 3.14
N ASP A 88 -2.68 -6.40 3.42
CA ASP A 88 -3.57 -5.66 2.53
C ASP A 88 -2.82 -5.13 1.28
N ASN A 89 -1.50 -4.89 1.38
CA ASN A 89 -0.67 -4.42 0.25
C ASN A 89 0.16 -5.53 -0.43
N ALA A 90 0.16 -6.76 0.10
CA ALA A 90 0.75 -7.90 -0.59
C ALA A 90 -0.26 -8.44 -1.63
N ASN A 91 -0.42 -7.73 -2.74
CA ASN A 91 -1.32 -8.12 -3.83
C ASN A 91 -0.93 -9.45 -4.50
N ASP A 92 -1.83 -9.97 -5.35
CA ASP A 92 -1.65 -11.26 -6.02
C ASP A 92 -0.40 -11.30 -6.89
N ALA A 93 -0.04 -10.19 -7.55
CA ALA A 93 1.18 -10.09 -8.35
C ALA A 93 2.43 -10.31 -7.49
N VAL A 94 2.49 -9.70 -6.30
CA VAL A 94 3.59 -9.91 -5.34
C VAL A 94 3.63 -11.34 -4.81
N ARG A 95 2.49 -11.91 -4.43
CA ARG A 95 2.39 -13.25 -3.83
C ARG A 95 2.71 -14.36 -4.83
N SER A 96 2.27 -14.20 -6.07
CA SER A 96 2.40 -15.21 -7.12
C SER A 96 3.69 -15.08 -7.94
N PHE A 97 4.43 -13.97 -7.83
CA PHE A 97 5.64 -13.72 -8.59
C PHE A 97 6.64 -14.89 -8.48
N ARG A 98 7.09 -15.38 -9.64
CA ARG A 98 8.16 -16.37 -9.77
C ARG A 98 9.23 -15.78 -10.68
N LYS A 99 10.49 -15.92 -10.26
CA LYS A 99 11.64 -15.51 -11.04
C LYS A 99 12.08 -16.64 -11.96
#